data_AF-A0A7R9LTN2-F1
#
_entry.id   AF-A0A7R9LTN2-F1
#
_cell.length_a   1.000
_cell.length_b   1.000
_cell.length_c   1.000
_cell.angle_alpha   90.00
_cell.angle_beta   90.00
_cell.angle_gamma   90.00
#
_symmetry.space_group_name_H-M   'P 1'
#
loop_
_entity.id
_entity.type
_entity.pdbx_description
1 polymer ?
#
loop_
_entity_poly.entity_id
_entity_poly.type
_entity_poly.pdbx_seq_one_letter_code
_entity_poly.pdbx_strand_id
1 'polypeptide(L)'
;MKNTENLNSVKKHNNNNNMNRSNTFPSNNKKDHRKNIRTNPDQLNGDHYPLGKYYEMISLEEEKSETFSKTKPEDQKYVKFTKKHLVRTYPKGDLTNYNPIAHWNMGSQLVALNYQITDKPMLFNEALFAMNGKCGYVLKSDYLRKGKEYGMSGRSSVINAPTSKIKKIISGQHIPKPGNSLDGEIVDPYVELRVYGHPADSKT
;
A
#
# COMPACT_ATOMS: atom_id res chain seq x y z
N MET A 1 -8.06 -22.61 52.51
CA MET A 1 -8.88 -23.82 52.69
C MET A 1 -10.15 -23.68 51.86
N LYS A 2 -10.63 -24.79 51.29
CA LYS A 2 -11.69 -24.96 50.28
C LYS A 2 -11.21 -24.83 48.83
N ASN A 3 -11.56 -25.72 47.90
CA ASN A 3 -11.93 -27.12 47.93
C ASN A 3 -11.82 -27.57 46.46
N THR A 4 -11.14 -28.68 46.21
CA THR A 4 -11.22 -29.47 44.98
C THR A 4 -12.57 -30.17 44.91
N GLU A 5 -13.16 -30.29 43.72
CA GLU A 5 -13.87 -31.47 43.19
C GLU A 5 -14.48 -31.09 41.83
N ASN A 6 -13.92 -31.62 40.73
CA ASN A 6 -14.21 -32.90 40.07
C ASN A 6 -15.40 -32.83 39.11
N LEU A 7 -15.07 -32.80 37.82
CA LEU A 7 -15.98 -33.09 36.71
C LEU A 7 -16.35 -34.57 36.76
N ASN A 8 -17.65 -34.86 36.80
CA ASN A 8 -18.16 -36.16 36.40
C ASN A 8 -19.24 -36.02 35.31
N SER A 9 -18.98 -36.78 34.24
CA SER A 9 -19.83 -37.27 33.17
C SER A 9 -21.35 -37.17 33.36
N VAL A 10 -22.08 -36.75 32.31
CA VAL A 10 -23.41 -37.29 32.01
C VAL A 10 -23.59 -37.49 30.51
N LYS A 11 -24.12 -38.67 30.19
CA LYS A 11 -24.30 -39.32 28.90
C LYS A 11 -25.28 -38.60 27.98
N LYS A 12 -25.02 -38.74 26.67
CA LYS A 12 -25.94 -38.44 25.57
C LYS A 12 -27.24 -39.22 25.71
N HIS A 13 -28.38 -38.55 25.52
CA HIS A 13 -29.61 -39.15 25.04
C HIS A 13 -30.15 -38.32 23.87
N ASN A 14 -30.37 -39.03 22.76
CA ASN A 14 -30.96 -38.55 21.52
C ASN A 14 -32.42 -38.12 21.74
N ASN A 15 -32.83 -37.05 21.07
CA ASN A 15 -34.21 -36.90 20.64
C ASN A 15 -34.23 -36.42 19.19
N ASN A 16 -34.78 -37.30 18.34
CA ASN A 16 -35.09 -37.03 16.94
C ASN A 16 -36.23 -36.01 16.88
N ASN A 17 -36.00 -34.89 16.20
CA ASN A 17 -37.08 -34.17 15.53
C ASN A 17 -36.65 -33.84 14.10
N ASN A 18 -37.44 -34.39 13.19
CA ASN A 18 -37.24 -34.45 11.77
C ASN A 18 -37.78 -33.14 11.14
N MET A 19 -36.90 -32.28 10.65
CA MET A 19 -37.23 -31.33 9.58
C MET A 19 -36.09 -31.33 8.56
N ASN A 20 -36.35 -32.00 7.45
CA ASN A 20 -35.61 -31.92 6.20
C ASN A 20 -35.43 -30.46 5.76
N ARG A 21 -34.19 -29.98 5.72
CA ARG A 21 -33.73 -29.02 4.70
C ARG A 21 -32.32 -29.36 4.27
N SER A 22 -32.25 -30.16 3.20
CA SER A 22 -31.10 -30.26 2.32
C SER A 22 -30.82 -28.89 1.70
N ASN A 23 -29.76 -28.21 2.15
CA ASN A 23 -29.09 -27.20 1.32
C ASN A 23 -27.80 -27.82 0.79
N THR A 24 -27.99 -28.78 -0.12
CA THR A 24 -27.02 -29.12 -1.14
C THR A 24 -26.81 -27.87 -1.99
N PHE A 25 -25.61 -27.30 -1.95
CA PHE A 25 -25.22 -26.30 -2.96
C PHE A 25 -25.30 -26.98 -4.33
N PRO A 26 -26.00 -26.40 -5.32
CA PRO A 26 -26.12 -27.02 -6.62
C PRO A 26 -24.74 -27.14 -7.25
N SER A 27 -24.34 -28.38 -7.54
CA SER A 27 -23.34 -28.69 -8.56
C SER A 27 -23.89 -28.22 -9.90
N ASN A 28 -23.67 -26.94 -10.21
CA ASN A 28 -23.85 -26.43 -11.55
C ASN A 28 -22.51 -26.57 -12.27
N ASN A 29 -22.40 -27.64 -13.05
CA ASN A 29 -21.47 -27.78 -14.16
C ASN A 29 -21.77 -26.73 -15.25
N LYS A 30 -21.53 -25.46 -14.93
CA LYS A 30 -21.27 -24.42 -15.93
C LYS A 30 -19.81 -24.06 -15.76
N LYS A 31 -19.02 -24.32 -16.80
CA LYS A 31 -17.63 -23.86 -16.89
C LYS A 31 -17.63 -22.37 -16.60
N ASP A 32 -17.22 -21.99 -15.39
CA ASP A 32 -17.09 -20.60 -14.99
C ASP A 32 -16.02 -19.99 -15.88
N HIS A 33 -16.43 -19.19 -16.87
CA HIS A 33 -15.54 -18.47 -17.77
C HIS A 33 -14.85 -17.27 -17.10
N ARG A 34 -14.89 -17.18 -15.76
CA ARG A 34 -14.04 -16.27 -15.00
C ARG A 34 -12.62 -16.82 -15.05
N LYS A 35 -11.95 -16.56 -16.18
CA LYS A 35 -10.48 -16.52 -16.21
C LYS A 35 -10.09 -15.59 -15.06
N ASN A 36 -9.47 -16.12 -14.01
CA ASN A 36 -8.58 -15.33 -13.19
C ASN A 36 -7.54 -14.80 -14.18
N ILE A 37 -7.75 -13.60 -14.70
CA ILE A 37 -6.78 -12.94 -15.56
C ILE A 37 -5.65 -12.52 -14.62
N ARG A 38 -4.81 -13.49 -14.24
CA ARG A 38 -3.39 -13.25 -14.09
C ARG A 38 -2.97 -12.77 -15.47
N THR A 39 -3.04 -11.47 -15.74
CA THR A 39 -2.44 -10.92 -16.96
C THR A 39 -0.98 -11.34 -16.88
N ASN A 40 -0.61 -12.24 -17.80
CA ASN A 40 0.69 -12.87 -17.79
C ASN A 40 1.73 -11.74 -17.82
N PRO A 41 2.73 -11.73 -16.93
CA PRO A 41 3.80 -10.74 -16.95
C PRO A 41 4.41 -10.54 -18.34
N ASP A 42 4.45 -11.60 -19.13
CA ASP A 42 5.03 -11.65 -20.46
C ASP A 42 4.20 -10.90 -21.51
N GLN A 43 2.93 -10.56 -21.22
CA GLN A 43 2.12 -9.65 -22.04
C GLN A 43 2.48 -8.17 -21.83
N LEU A 44 3.49 -7.87 -21.01
CA LEU A 44 4.08 -6.55 -20.83
C LEU A 44 5.33 -6.35 -21.69
N ASN A 45 5.76 -7.37 -22.43
CA ASN A 45 6.83 -7.27 -23.43
C ASN A 45 6.22 -6.90 -24.77
N GLY A 46 6.14 -5.60 -25.03
CA GLY A 46 5.69 -5.04 -26.30
C GLY A 46 5.23 -3.61 -26.12
N ASP A 47 5.30 -2.82 -27.18
CA ASP A 47 4.99 -1.38 -27.14
C ASP A 47 3.55 -1.00 -26.76
N HIS A 48 2.71 -1.98 -26.43
CA HIS A 48 1.30 -1.83 -26.14
C HIS A 48 1.00 -2.38 -24.75
N TYR A 49 0.76 -1.48 -23.78
CA TYR A 49 0.07 -1.87 -22.56
C TYR A 49 -1.32 -2.33 -22.98
N PRO A 50 -1.83 -3.46 -22.48
CA PRO A 50 -3.17 -3.90 -22.84
C PRO A 50 -4.12 -2.76 -22.51
N LEU A 51 -4.90 -2.36 -23.52
CA LEU A 51 -6.09 -1.52 -23.37
C LEU A 51 -7.11 -2.35 -22.57
N GLY A 52 -6.79 -2.59 -21.30
CA GLY A 52 -7.69 -3.17 -20.33
C GLY A 52 -8.92 -2.27 -20.20
N LYS A 53 -9.99 -2.86 -19.73
CA LYS A 53 -11.19 -2.09 -19.41
C LYS A 53 -10.98 -1.41 -18.06
N TYR A 54 -11.57 -0.23 -17.85
CA TYR A 54 -11.37 0.56 -16.62
C TYR A 54 -11.72 -0.19 -15.31
N TYR A 55 -12.53 -1.25 -15.41
CA TYR A 55 -12.91 -2.13 -14.30
C TYR A 55 -11.98 -3.33 -14.10
N GLU A 56 -10.95 -3.48 -14.93
CA GLU A 56 -9.90 -4.48 -14.77
C GLU A 56 -8.78 -3.90 -13.92
N MET A 57 -8.27 -4.72 -13.01
CA MET A 57 -7.17 -4.38 -12.10
C MET A 57 -6.05 -5.40 -12.28
N ILE A 58 -4.81 -4.91 -12.23
CA ILE A 58 -3.63 -5.78 -12.21
C ILE A 58 -3.02 -5.80 -10.81
N SER A 59 -2.46 -6.95 -10.44
CA SER A 59 -1.61 -7.10 -9.25
C SER A 59 -0.18 -7.36 -9.68
N LEU A 60 0.76 -6.63 -9.10
CA LEU A 60 2.19 -6.72 -9.38
C LEU A 60 2.97 -6.92 -8.10
N GLU A 61 3.94 -7.79 -8.14
CA GLU A 61 4.98 -7.86 -7.10
C GLU A 61 5.80 -6.56 -7.09
N GLU A 62 6.30 -6.16 -5.92
CA GLU A 62 7.07 -4.92 -5.73
C GLU A 62 8.21 -4.79 -6.75
N GLU A 63 9.04 -5.82 -6.90
CA GLU A 63 10.24 -5.81 -7.75
C GLU A 63 9.87 -5.55 -9.21
N LYS A 64 8.80 -6.21 -9.67
CA LYS A 64 8.27 -6.03 -11.01
C LYS A 64 7.72 -4.63 -11.20
N SER A 65 6.99 -4.10 -10.21
CA SER A 65 6.48 -2.73 -10.28
C SER A 65 7.60 -1.69 -10.29
N GLU A 66 8.71 -1.93 -9.58
CA GLU A 66 9.86 -1.02 -9.56
C GLU A 66 10.59 -0.96 -10.90
N THR A 67 10.56 -2.01 -11.72
CA THR A 67 11.17 -1.96 -13.06
C THR A 67 10.57 -0.85 -13.93
N PHE A 68 9.29 -0.51 -13.74
CA PHE A 68 8.63 0.59 -14.45
C PHE A 68 9.13 1.98 -14.03
N SER A 69 9.80 2.11 -12.89
CA SER A 69 10.41 3.39 -12.46
C SER A 69 11.69 3.70 -13.24
N LYS A 70 12.32 2.67 -13.82
CA LYS A 70 13.60 2.75 -14.55
C LYS A 70 13.41 2.95 -16.06
N THR A 71 12.17 2.92 -16.56
CA THR A 71 11.90 3.15 -17.98
C THR A 71 12.12 4.62 -18.32
N LYS A 72 12.47 4.91 -19.58
CA LYS A 72 12.77 6.27 -19.99
C LYS A 72 11.57 7.20 -19.80
N PRO A 73 11.78 8.52 -19.65
CA PRO A 73 10.70 9.50 -19.50
C PRO A 73 9.62 9.42 -20.59
N GLU A 74 10.02 9.15 -21.82
CA GLU A 74 9.13 8.91 -22.97
C GLU A 74 8.25 7.65 -22.83
N ASP A 75 8.69 6.68 -22.01
CA ASP A 75 8.07 5.37 -21.79
C ASP A 75 7.17 5.34 -20.54
N GLN A 76 6.58 6.48 -20.14
CA GLN A 76 5.59 6.63 -19.04
C GLN A 76 4.27 5.86 -19.24
N LYS A 77 4.29 4.76 -19.99
CA LYS A 77 3.17 3.90 -20.27
C LYS A 77 2.52 3.38 -18.97
N TYR A 78 3.31 3.07 -17.92
CA TYR A 78 2.78 2.69 -16.61
C TYR A 78 1.98 3.83 -15.95
N VAL A 79 2.53 5.04 -15.89
CA VAL A 79 1.83 6.22 -15.34
C VAL A 79 0.56 6.53 -16.16
N LYS A 80 0.62 6.40 -17.48
CA LYS A 80 -0.56 6.54 -18.36
C LYS A 80 -1.61 5.47 -18.05
N PHE A 81 -1.21 4.23 -17.77
CA PHE A 81 -2.11 3.14 -17.40
C PHE A 81 -2.81 3.41 -16.06
N THR A 82 -2.08 3.83 -15.02
CA THR A 82 -2.65 4.11 -13.69
C THR A 82 -3.61 5.31 -13.66
N LYS A 83 -3.69 6.12 -14.72
CA LYS A 83 -4.71 7.18 -14.86
C LYS A 83 -6.12 6.62 -15.06
N LYS A 84 -6.24 5.44 -15.69
CA LYS A 84 -7.52 4.84 -16.06
C LYS A 84 -7.79 3.49 -15.39
N HIS A 85 -6.79 2.89 -14.77
CA HIS A 85 -6.87 1.57 -14.15
C HIS A 85 -6.32 1.59 -12.72
N LEU A 86 -6.87 0.70 -11.90
CA LEU A 86 -6.31 0.43 -10.58
C LEU A 86 -5.16 -0.56 -10.70
N VAL A 87 -4.07 -0.28 -9.97
CA VAL A 87 -2.94 -1.18 -9.84
C VAL A 87 -2.71 -1.48 -8.38
N ARG A 88 -2.60 -2.77 -8.07
CA ARG A 88 -2.19 -3.29 -6.77
C ARG A 88 -0.74 -3.72 -6.79
N THR A 89 0.05 -3.27 -5.84
CA THR A 89 1.41 -3.75 -5.59
C THR A 89 1.46 -4.49 -4.26
N TYR A 90 2.33 -5.49 -4.12
CA TYR A 90 2.42 -6.29 -2.90
C TYR A 90 3.84 -6.85 -2.69
N PRO A 91 4.23 -7.16 -1.44
CA PRO A 91 5.57 -7.63 -1.14
C PRO A 91 5.80 -9.06 -1.62
N LYS A 92 7.03 -9.38 -2.01
CA LYS A 92 7.40 -10.72 -2.48
C LYS A 92 7.58 -11.67 -1.31
N GLY A 93 6.50 -12.33 -0.88
CA GLY A 93 6.57 -13.51 -0.01
C GLY A 93 7.33 -13.33 1.32
N ASP A 94 7.61 -12.09 1.71
CA ASP A 94 8.32 -11.72 2.92
C ASP A 94 7.40 -10.94 3.84
N LEU A 95 7.69 -11.01 5.14
CA LEU A 95 6.97 -10.26 6.16
C LEU A 95 7.39 -8.78 6.15
N THR A 96 8.55 -8.42 5.60
CA THR A 96 9.00 -7.02 5.54
C THR A 96 8.16 -6.16 4.59
N ASN A 97 8.08 -4.85 4.84
CA ASN A 97 7.46 -3.90 3.92
C ASN A 97 8.50 -3.27 2.97
N TYR A 98 8.11 -3.10 1.71
CA TYR A 98 8.83 -2.28 0.74
C TYR A 98 8.49 -0.80 0.85
N ASN A 99 9.26 0.03 0.16
CA ASN A 99 9.04 1.48 0.14
C ASN A 99 7.81 1.86 -0.71
N PRO A 100 6.69 2.30 -0.12
CA PRO A 100 5.47 2.60 -0.87
C PRO A 100 5.58 3.85 -1.75
N ILE A 101 6.49 4.78 -1.41
CA ILE A 101 6.61 6.08 -2.08
C ILE A 101 6.99 5.93 -3.55
N ALA A 102 7.86 4.97 -3.87
CA ALA A 102 8.25 4.70 -5.26
C ALA A 102 7.04 4.34 -6.12
N HIS A 103 6.11 3.53 -5.59
CA HIS A 103 4.92 3.08 -6.30
C HIS A 103 3.86 4.19 -6.40
N TRP A 104 3.69 4.99 -5.36
CA TRP A 104 2.82 6.18 -5.41
C TRP A 104 3.31 7.21 -6.42
N ASN A 105 4.63 7.44 -6.52
CA ASN A 105 5.23 8.35 -7.50
C ASN A 105 4.90 7.95 -8.95
N MET A 106 4.68 6.66 -9.20
CA MET A 106 4.26 6.10 -10.49
C MET A 106 2.74 5.99 -10.66
N GLY A 107 1.97 6.31 -9.61
CA GLY A 107 0.51 6.38 -9.63
C GLY A 107 -0.23 5.12 -9.22
N SER A 108 0.46 4.09 -8.73
CA SER A 108 -0.16 2.90 -8.13
C SER A 108 -0.97 3.29 -6.91
N GLN A 109 -2.21 2.79 -6.84
CA GLN A 109 -3.17 3.22 -5.82
C GLN A 109 -3.24 2.24 -4.65
N LEU A 110 -3.16 0.94 -4.95
CA LEU A 110 -3.35 -0.13 -3.97
C LEU A 110 -1.99 -0.71 -3.58
N VAL A 111 -1.18 0.09 -2.89
CA VAL A 111 0.16 -0.31 -2.44
C VAL A 111 0.02 -1.09 -1.14
N ALA A 112 -0.06 -2.42 -1.25
CA ALA A 112 -0.32 -3.28 -0.11
C ALA A 112 0.93 -3.41 0.77
N LEU A 113 0.76 -3.17 2.06
CA LEU A 113 1.76 -3.34 3.11
C LEU A 113 1.23 -4.32 4.17
N ASN A 114 2.15 -4.94 4.91
CA ASN A 114 1.92 -5.77 6.08
C ASN A 114 1.64 -4.88 7.31
N TYR A 115 0.35 -4.62 7.60
CA TYR A 115 -0.10 -3.75 8.71
C TYR A 115 0.28 -4.26 10.10
N GLN A 116 0.55 -5.56 10.23
CA GLN A 116 1.04 -6.18 11.46
C GLN A 116 2.47 -5.76 11.84
N ILE A 117 3.20 -5.09 10.94
CA ILE A 117 4.58 -4.64 11.16
C ILE A 117 4.65 -3.12 11.18
N THR A 118 5.07 -2.59 12.32
CA THR A 118 5.30 -1.15 12.51
C THR A 118 6.73 -0.82 12.12
N ASP A 119 6.93 -0.54 10.83
CA ASP A 119 8.20 -0.12 10.28
C ASP A 119 8.09 1.21 9.52
N LYS A 120 9.21 1.67 8.97
CA LYS A 120 9.28 2.97 8.27
C LYS A 120 8.29 3.08 7.09
N PRO A 121 8.12 2.07 6.22
CA PRO A 121 7.02 2.04 5.24
C PRO A 121 5.63 2.25 5.84
N MET A 122 5.34 1.62 6.98
CA MET A 122 4.07 1.80 7.67
C MET A 122 3.87 3.25 8.14
N LEU A 123 4.93 3.90 8.66
CA LEU A 123 4.89 5.32 9.03
C LEU A 123 4.58 6.22 7.83
N PHE A 124 5.09 5.90 6.63
CA PHE A 124 4.74 6.64 5.41
C PHE A 124 3.28 6.44 5.01
N ASN A 125 2.77 5.21 5.13
CA ASN A 125 1.37 4.89 4.88
C ASN A 125 0.45 5.66 5.83
N GLU A 126 0.74 5.67 7.13
CA GLU A 126 0.00 6.45 8.11
C GLU A 126 0.06 7.96 7.81
N ALA A 127 1.22 8.49 7.46
CA ALA A 127 1.39 9.91 7.14
C ALA A 127 0.59 10.33 5.89
N LEU A 128 0.62 9.54 4.81
CA LEU A 128 -0.14 9.83 3.60
C LEU A 128 -1.65 9.75 3.86
N PHE A 129 -2.12 8.67 4.48
CA PHE A 129 -3.53 8.46 4.74
C PHE A 129 -4.06 9.22 5.96
N ALA A 130 -3.21 9.98 6.68
CA ALA A 130 -3.65 11.00 7.61
C ALA A 130 -4.39 12.16 6.90
N MET A 131 -4.07 12.36 5.62
CA MET A 131 -4.69 13.38 4.77
C MET A 131 -6.16 13.06 4.48
N ASN A 132 -6.89 14.07 3.98
CA ASN A 132 -8.28 13.93 3.54
C ASN A 132 -9.20 13.31 4.60
N GLY A 133 -9.02 13.70 5.87
CA GLY A 133 -9.87 13.25 6.98
C GLY A 133 -9.74 11.76 7.29
N LYS A 134 -8.61 11.12 6.95
CA LYS A 134 -8.35 9.70 7.24
C LYS A 134 -9.32 8.71 6.61
N CYS A 135 -9.97 9.07 5.50
CA CYS A 135 -10.97 8.23 4.86
C CYS A 135 -10.39 7.03 4.06
N GLY A 136 -9.06 6.90 3.99
CA GLY A 136 -8.38 5.87 3.20
C GLY A 136 -8.22 6.22 1.72
N TYR A 137 -8.68 7.39 1.28
CA TYR A 137 -8.53 7.86 -0.10
C TYR A 137 -7.85 9.23 -0.14
N VAL A 138 -6.73 9.30 -0.85
CA VAL A 138 -6.02 10.56 -1.11
C VAL A 138 -6.00 10.80 -2.61
N LEU A 139 -6.46 11.98 -3.03
CA LEU A 139 -6.48 12.34 -4.45
C LEU A 139 -5.04 12.43 -4.97
N LYS A 140 -4.74 11.67 -6.03
CA LYS A 140 -3.44 11.76 -6.71
C LYS A 140 -3.17 13.19 -7.16
N SER A 141 -1.90 13.55 -7.26
CA SER A 141 -1.46 14.82 -7.85
C SER A 141 -2.01 15.03 -9.27
N ASP A 142 -2.05 16.29 -9.71
CA ASP A 142 -2.51 16.62 -11.06
C ASP A 142 -1.69 15.91 -12.15
N TYR A 143 -0.39 15.70 -11.98
CA TYR A 143 0.44 15.04 -13.00
C TYR A 143 0.09 13.55 -13.18
N LEU A 144 -0.35 12.88 -12.11
CA LEU A 144 -0.81 11.48 -12.12
C LEU A 144 -2.26 11.32 -12.58
N ARG A 145 -2.95 12.42 -12.93
CA ARG A 145 -4.35 12.42 -13.38
C ARG A 145 -4.54 13.10 -14.72
N LYS A 146 -4.04 14.32 -14.86
CA LYS A 146 -4.16 15.17 -16.04
C LYS A 146 -3.07 14.76 -17.04
N GLY A 147 -3.40 14.77 -18.33
CA GLY A 147 -2.50 14.32 -19.41
C GLY A 147 -1.30 15.22 -19.69
N LYS A 148 -0.88 16.08 -18.75
CA LYS A 148 0.33 16.88 -18.92
C LYS A 148 1.53 15.96 -18.77
N GLU A 149 2.40 15.98 -19.77
CA GLU A 149 3.58 15.13 -19.83
C GLU A 149 4.52 15.47 -18.67
N TYR A 150 4.93 14.43 -17.95
CA TYR A 150 5.90 14.55 -16.89
C TYR A 150 7.28 14.68 -17.54
N GLY A 151 7.92 15.82 -17.38
CA GLY A 151 9.31 16.02 -17.77
C GLY A 151 10.22 15.47 -16.67
N MET A 152 10.49 14.15 -16.65
CA MET A 152 11.61 13.60 -15.85
C MET A 152 12.97 14.13 -16.30
N SER A 153 13.07 14.70 -17.51
CA SER A 153 14.32 15.26 -18.06
C SER A 153 14.67 16.66 -17.55
N GLY A 154 13.95 17.17 -16.55
CA GLY A 154 14.40 18.32 -15.79
C GLY A 154 13.46 19.50 -15.91
N ARG A 155 13.12 20.02 -14.72
CA ARG A 155 12.71 21.39 -14.38
C ARG A 155 11.56 22.07 -15.15
N SER A 156 11.25 21.74 -16.40
CA SER A 156 10.47 22.61 -17.29
C SER A 156 8.96 22.65 -17.01
N SER A 157 8.38 21.60 -16.41
CA SER A 157 6.98 21.64 -15.91
C SER A 157 6.85 21.71 -14.38
N VAL A 158 7.97 21.69 -13.66
CA VAL A 158 8.06 21.78 -12.19
C VAL A 158 8.28 23.23 -11.71
N ILE A 159 8.46 24.19 -12.63
CA ILE A 159 8.79 25.60 -12.33
C ILE A 159 7.77 26.27 -11.39
N ASN A 160 6.52 25.77 -11.32
CA ASN A 160 5.47 26.30 -10.46
C ASN A 160 4.99 25.34 -9.35
N ALA A 161 5.73 24.27 -9.06
CA ALA A 161 5.40 23.43 -7.91
C ALA A 161 5.69 24.23 -6.61
N PRO A 162 4.72 24.37 -5.69
CA PRO A 162 4.97 25.06 -4.43
C PRO A 162 6.10 24.36 -3.68
N THR A 163 7.17 25.10 -3.39
CA THR A 163 8.29 24.59 -2.60
C THR A 163 7.99 24.76 -1.12
N SER A 164 7.80 23.65 -0.42
CA SER A 164 7.72 23.65 1.04
C SER A 164 9.13 23.72 1.62
N LYS A 165 9.56 24.90 2.06
CA LYS A 165 10.85 25.08 2.76
C LYS A 165 10.63 25.02 4.26
N ILE A 166 11.30 24.08 4.93
CA ILE A 166 11.37 24.05 6.39
C ILE A 166 12.37 25.13 6.82
N LYS A 167 11.90 26.16 7.52
CA LYS A 167 12.71 27.34 7.85
C LYS A 167 13.57 27.16 9.10
N LYS A 168 13.04 26.56 10.16
CA LYS A 168 13.72 26.44 11.46
C LYS A 168 13.08 25.37 12.35
N ILE A 169 13.90 24.60 13.05
CA ILE A 169 13.50 23.80 14.22
C ILE A 169 13.73 24.68 15.45
N ILE A 170 12.70 24.92 16.25
CA ILE A 170 12.76 25.88 17.37
C ILE A 170 13.11 25.19 18.68
N SER A 171 12.35 24.17 19.08
CA SER A 171 12.49 23.47 20.36
C SER A 171 11.76 22.12 20.34
N GLY A 172 12.12 21.21 21.24
CA GLY A 172 11.34 20.01 21.57
C GLY A 172 10.74 20.10 22.97
N GLN A 173 9.60 19.47 23.21
CA GLN A 173 8.91 19.45 24.52
C GLN A 173 8.49 18.02 24.84
N HIS A 174 8.59 17.63 26.12
CA HIS A 174 8.19 16.30 26.62
C HIS A 174 8.75 15.13 25.78
N ILE A 175 10.02 15.22 25.35
CA ILE A 175 10.65 14.15 24.59
C ILE A 175 10.73 12.90 25.49
N PRO A 176 10.11 11.77 25.10
CA PRO A 176 10.09 10.58 25.93
C PRO A 176 11.50 9.97 26.04
N LYS A 177 11.78 9.34 27.19
CA LYS A 177 12.99 8.56 27.34
C LYS A 177 12.96 7.34 26.40
N PRO A 178 14.12 6.87 25.90
CA PRO A 178 14.20 5.65 25.12
C PRO A 178 13.48 4.49 25.82
N GLY A 179 12.70 3.71 25.07
CA GLY A 179 11.93 2.58 25.62
C GLY A 179 10.78 2.96 26.56
N ASN A 180 10.38 4.24 26.61
CA ASN A 180 9.35 4.76 27.53
C ASN A 180 9.69 4.56 29.02
N SER A 181 10.99 4.55 29.38
CA SER A 181 11.41 4.47 30.78
C SER A 181 10.92 5.68 31.59
N LEU A 182 10.48 5.44 32.83
CA LEU A 182 10.12 6.50 33.78
C LEU A 182 11.37 7.01 34.52
N ASP A 183 12.34 6.13 34.76
CA ASP A 183 13.56 6.40 35.50
C ASP A 183 14.79 6.48 34.57
N GLY A 184 15.95 6.89 35.09
CA GLY A 184 17.21 7.00 34.34
C GLY A 184 17.61 8.43 33.96
N GLU A 185 18.77 8.54 33.31
CA GLU A 185 19.41 9.81 32.98
C GLU A 185 18.59 10.71 32.04
N ILE A 186 18.90 12.00 32.08
CA ILE A 186 18.35 13.00 31.17
C ILE A 186 18.87 12.72 29.75
N VAL A 187 17.98 12.74 28.77
CA VAL A 187 18.31 12.50 27.36
C VAL A 187 19.06 13.69 26.76
N ASP A 188 20.00 13.42 25.86
CA ASP A 188 20.65 14.42 25.00
C ASP A 188 20.12 14.30 23.55
N PRO A 189 19.01 14.99 23.21
CA PRO A 189 18.34 14.78 21.94
C PRO A 189 18.99 15.58 20.81
N TYR A 190 19.05 14.98 19.63
CA TYR A 190 19.24 15.69 18.38
C TYR A 190 18.05 15.46 17.45
N VAL A 191 17.86 16.35 16.48
CA VAL A 191 16.78 16.25 15.50
C VAL A 191 17.35 16.01 14.12
N GLU A 192 16.87 14.96 13.45
CA GLU A 192 17.15 14.70 12.06
C GLU A 192 15.92 15.01 11.21
N LEU A 193 16.10 15.82 10.17
CA LEU A 193 15.05 16.14 9.21
C LEU A 193 15.30 15.41 7.91
N ARG A 194 14.30 14.67 7.42
CA ARG A 194 14.36 13.94 6.16
C ARG A 194 13.15 14.26 5.29
N VAL A 195 13.39 14.57 4.03
CA VAL A 195 12.34 14.78 3.02
C VAL A 195 12.20 13.50 2.21
N TYR A 196 10.96 13.02 2.08
CA TYR A 196 10.62 11.83 1.30
C TYR A 196 9.64 12.20 0.20
N GLY A 197 9.93 11.77 -1.04
CA GLY A 197 9.15 12.18 -2.20
C GLY A 197 9.73 11.62 -3.49
N HIS A 198 9.68 12.41 -4.56
CA HIS A 198 10.32 12.05 -5.81
C HIS A 198 11.85 12.09 -5.65
N PRO A 199 12.64 11.22 -6.31
CA PRO A 199 14.11 11.29 -6.25
C PRO A 199 14.74 12.63 -6.65
N ALA A 200 13.98 13.52 -7.29
CA ALA A 200 14.43 14.89 -7.58
C ALA A 200 14.40 15.80 -6.34
N ASP A 201 13.58 15.47 -5.33
CA ASP A 201 13.38 16.26 -4.11
C ASP A 201 14.49 16.00 -3.07
N SER A 202 15.30 14.95 -3.27
CA SER A 202 16.43 14.62 -2.39
C SER A 202 17.64 15.54 -2.56
N LYS A 203 17.64 16.41 -3.57
CA LYS A 203 18.72 17.36 -3.89
C LYS A 203 18.41 18.80 -3.46
N THR A 204 17.35 18.99 -2.68
CA THR A 204 16.95 20.30 -2.14
C THR A 204 17.35 20.42 -0.69
#